data_AF-A0A8S0S5U6-F1
#
_entry.id   AF-A0A8S0S5U6-F1
#
_cell.length_a   1.000
_cell.length_b   1.000
_cell.length_c   1.000
_cell.angle_alpha   90.00
_cell.angle_beta   90.00
_cell.angle_gamma   90.00
#
_symmetry.space_group_name_H-M   'P 1'
#
loop_
_entity.id
_entity.type
_entity.pdbx_description
1 polymer ?
#
loop_
_entity_poly.entity_id
_entity_poly.type
_entity_poly.pdbx_seq_one_letter_code
_entity_poly.pdbx_strand_id
1 'polypeptide(L)'
;MDNTSDKDKSTLRDMEKSFEMHKESIKRETKELSETCGVKACAVIVGPDGMVDTWPENRNDVQEVIKMYENFDPESKRTQELDREKNKVNICAVSDGMKTINKQELLSRIDAKLAQVRERIQILKSKDQGCNQDESG
;
A
#
# COMPACT_ATOMS: atom_id res chain seq x y z
N MET A 1 8.51 28.24 22.47
CA MET A 1 7.03 28.23 22.51
C MET A 1 6.58 27.48 21.27
N ASP A 2 6.32 26.19 21.44
CA ASP A 2 5.99 25.24 20.37
C ASP A 2 4.56 25.46 19.86
N ASN A 3 4.42 26.36 18.88
CA ASN A 3 3.14 26.68 18.22
C ASN A 3 2.74 25.68 17.11
N THR A 4 3.52 24.61 16.92
CA THR A 4 3.31 23.62 15.85
C THR A 4 2.28 22.56 16.27
N SER A 5 2.17 22.24 17.57
CA SER A 5 1.32 21.16 18.08
C SER A 5 -0.20 21.41 17.95
N ASP A 6 -0.65 22.67 17.93
CA ASP A 6 -2.08 22.99 17.87
C ASP A 6 -2.64 22.99 16.44
N LYS A 7 -1.79 23.31 15.44
CA LYS A 7 -2.18 23.28 14.02
C LYS A 7 -2.45 21.86 13.54
N ASP A 8 -1.58 20.91 13.93
CA ASP A 8 -1.71 19.50 13.55
C ASP A 8 -2.95 18.84 14.16
N LYS A 9 -3.37 19.27 15.36
CA LYS A 9 -4.59 18.78 16.00
C LYS A 9 -5.86 19.31 15.34
N SER A 10 -5.81 20.49 14.73
CA SER A 10 -6.96 21.09 14.04
C SER A 10 -7.21 20.41 12.69
N THR A 11 -6.15 20.21 11.89
CA THR A 11 -6.25 19.59 10.57
C THR A 11 -6.76 18.15 10.63
N LEU A 12 -6.32 17.37 11.62
CA LEU A 12 -6.82 16.00 11.82
C LEU A 12 -8.35 15.96 12.06
N ARG A 13 -8.88 16.90 12.86
CA ARG A 13 -10.33 16.98 13.10
C ARG A 13 -11.10 17.38 11.85
N ASP A 14 -10.54 18.27 11.04
CA ASP A 14 -11.18 18.70 9.79
C ASP A 14 -11.19 17.56 8.76
N MET A 15 -10.12 16.76 8.69
CA MET A 15 -10.05 15.54 7.88
C MET A 15 -11.07 14.49 8.35
N GLU A 16 -11.19 14.27 9.66
CA GLU A 16 -12.15 13.33 10.24
C GLU A 16 -13.60 13.72 9.92
N LYS A 17 -13.96 15.01 10.08
CA LYS A 17 -15.28 15.52 9.70
C LYS A 17 -15.54 15.40 8.20
N SER A 18 -14.53 15.71 7.39
CA SER A 18 -14.62 15.57 5.94
C SER A 18 -14.86 14.12 5.56
N PHE A 19 -14.12 13.17 6.16
CA PHE A 19 -14.32 11.74 5.92
C PHE A 19 -15.75 11.32 6.27
N GLU A 20 -16.25 11.69 7.45
CA GLU A 20 -17.59 11.29 7.88
C GLU A 20 -18.68 11.85 6.96
N MET A 21 -18.55 13.11 6.54
CA MET A 21 -19.47 13.74 5.59
C MET A 21 -19.47 13.02 4.23
N HIS A 22 -18.30 12.70 3.69
CA HIS A 22 -18.19 12.00 2.41
C HIS A 22 -18.69 10.55 2.51
N LYS A 23 -18.38 9.86 3.61
CA LYS A 23 -18.85 8.49 3.87
C LYS A 23 -20.38 8.42 3.78
N GLU A 24 -21.06 9.31 4.49
CA GLU A 24 -22.53 9.35 4.50
C GLU A 24 -23.10 9.77 3.14
N SER A 25 -22.47 10.70 2.43
CA SER A 25 -22.92 11.07 1.07
C SER A 25 -22.78 9.89 0.09
N ILE A 26 -21.65 9.19 0.11
CA ILE A 26 -21.42 8.03 -0.77
C ILE A 26 -22.47 6.94 -0.52
N LYS A 27 -22.79 6.64 0.74
CA LYS A 27 -23.85 5.67 1.07
C LYS A 27 -25.21 6.11 0.52
N ARG A 28 -25.58 7.38 0.75
CA ARG A 28 -26.85 7.94 0.26
C ARG A 28 -26.93 7.91 -1.26
N GLU A 29 -25.89 8.36 -1.95
CA GLU A 29 -25.85 8.39 -3.43
C GLU A 29 -25.89 6.97 -4.01
N THR A 30 -25.19 6.02 -3.39
CA THR A 30 -25.23 4.61 -3.80
C THR A 30 -26.62 4.01 -3.62
N LYS A 31 -27.29 4.35 -2.52
CA LYS A 31 -28.68 3.97 -2.26
C LYS A 31 -29.63 4.54 -3.31
N GLU A 32 -29.58 5.85 -3.52
CA GLU A 32 -30.42 6.54 -4.50
C GLU A 32 -30.19 5.98 -5.91
N LEU A 33 -28.94 5.70 -6.29
CA LEU A 33 -28.59 5.05 -7.54
C LEU A 33 -29.23 3.66 -7.65
N SER A 34 -29.11 2.84 -6.60
CA SER A 34 -29.66 1.49 -6.59
C SER A 34 -31.19 1.49 -6.72
N GLU A 35 -31.86 2.35 -5.96
CA GLU A 35 -33.32 2.46 -5.94
C GLU A 35 -33.88 3.09 -7.23
N THR A 36 -33.28 4.19 -7.69
CA THR A 36 -33.80 4.97 -8.83
C THR A 36 -33.55 4.26 -10.16
N CYS A 37 -32.38 3.65 -10.33
CA CYS A 37 -32.02 2.98 -11.56
C CYS A 37 -32.31 1.48 -11.52
N GLY A 38 -32.75 0.93 -10.39
CA GLY A 38 -32.99 -0.50 -10.22
C GLY A 38 -31.73 -1.35 -10.38
N VAL A 39 -30.55 -0.77 -10.16
CA VAL A 39 -29.27 -1.45 -10.30
C VAL A 39 -28.82 -2.05 -8.97
N LYS A 40 -28.17 -3.20 -9.01
CA LYS A 40 -27.51 -3.79 -7.84
C LYS A 40 -26.18 -3.06 -7.61
N ALA A 41 -26.12 -2.26 -6.57
CA ALA A 41 -24.94 -1.49 -6.19
C ALA A 41 -24.62 -1.68 -4.71
N CYS A 42 -23.34 -1.57 -4.36
CA CYS A 42 -22.88 -1.54 -2.98
C CYS A 42 -21.68 -0.59 -2.85
N ALA A 43 -21.53 0.02 -1.68
CA ALA A 43 -20.37 0.80 -1.30
C ALA A 43 -19.56 0.05 -0.24
N VAL A 44 -18.24 0.00 -0.41
CA VAL A 44 -17.29 -0.51 0.59
C VAL A 44 -16.29 0.61 0.86
N ILE A 45 -16.34 1.16 2.07
CA ILE A 45 -15.60 2.36 2.47
C ILE A 45 -14.63 1.96 3.57
N VAL A 46 -13.34 2.18 3.35
CA VAL A 46 -12.30 1.88 4.34
C VAL A 46 -11.90 3.17 5.03
N GLY A 47 -12.09 3.21 6.35
CA GLY A 47 -11.70 4.33 7.20
C GLY A 47 -10.19 4.44 7.42
N PRO A 48 -9.71 5.59 7.91
CA PRO A 48 -8.29 5.81 8.22
C PRO A 48 -7.79 4.90 9.36
N ASP A 49 -8.69 4.40 10.20
CA ASP A 49 -8.46 3.41 11.24
C ASP A 49 -8.41 1.96 10.72
N GLY A 50 -8.69 1.75 9.43
CA GLY A 50 -8.79 0.44 8.80
C GLY A 50 -10.14 -0.24 9.02
N MET A 51 -11.10 0.41 9.67
CA MET A 51 -12.46 -0.11 9.79
C MET A 51 -13.17 -0.04 8.45
N VAL A 52 -13.98 -1.06 8.17
CA VAL A 52 -14.74 -1.15 6.92
C VAL A 52 -16.20 -0.84 7.22
N ASP A 53 -16.72 0.16 6.53
CA ASP A 53 -18.12 0.51 6.51
C ASP A 53 -18.72 0.14 5.14
N THR A 54 -19.96 -0.30 5.12
CA THR A 54 -20.62 -0.76 3.89
C THR A 54 -22.03 -0.21 3.76
N TRP A 55 -22.44 -0.05 2.52
CA TRP A 55 -23.86 0.03 2.17
C TRP A 55 -24.17 -1.02 1.10
N PRO A 56 -25.20 -1.86 1.27
CA PRO A 56 -26.06 -1.98 2.45
C PRO A 56 -25.31 -2.37 3.75
N GLU A 57 -25.92 -2.14 4.90
CA GLU A 57 -25.32 -2.48 6.21
C GLU A 57 -25.29 -4.00 6.45
N ASN A 58 -26.20 -4.73 5.79
CA ASN A 58 -26.21 -6.18 5.84
C ASN A 58 -25.11 -6.77 4.96
N ARG A 59 -24.17 -7.45 5.63
CA ARG A 59 -23.03 -8.10 4.98
C ARG A 59 -23.43 -9.12 3.90
N ASN A 60 -24.54 -9.83 4.06
CA ASN A 60 -24.96 -10.83 3.08
C ASN A 60 -25.36 -10.17 1.75
N ASP A 61 -26.03 -9.02 1.83
CA ASP A 61 -26.50 -8.29 0.65
C ASP A 61 -25.30 -7.70 -0.12
N VAL A 62 -24.32 -7.17 0.62
CA VAL A 62 -23.04 -6.72 0.04
C VAL A 62 -22.30 -7.89 -0.63
N GLN A 63 -22.24 -9.05 0.02
CA GLN A 63 -21.58 -10.23 -0.55
C GLN A 63 -22.26 -10.74 -1.82
N GLU A 64 -23.59 -10.64 -1.92
CA GLU A 64 -24.32 -10.98 -3.14
C GLU A 64 -23.88 -10.09 -4.32
N VAL A 65 -23.82 -8.77 -4.09
CA VAL A 65 -23.38 -7.81 -5.12
C VAL A 65 -21.92 -8.04 -5.52
N ILE A 66 -21.03 -8.29 -4.54
CA ILE A 66 -19.62 -8.60 -4.81
C ILE A 66 -19.48 -9.87 -5.64
N LYS A 67 -20.16 -10.96 -5.27
CA LYS A 67 -20.14 -12.21 -6.05
C LYS A 67 -20.67 -12.02 -7.46
N MET A 68 -21.74 -11.24 -7.60
CA MET A 68 -22.28 -10.88 -8.91
C MET A 68 -21.21 -10.17 -9.74
N TYR A 69 -20.54 -9.15 -9.17
CA TYR A 69 -19.44 -8.43 -9.80
C TYR A 69 -18.23 -9.32 -10.15
N GLU A 70 -17.85 -10.26 -9.28
CA GLU A 70 -16.77 -11.22 -9.54
C GLU A 70 -17.04 -12.07 -10.79
N ASN A 71 -18.30 -12.49 -10.96
CA ASN A 71 -18.74 -13.30 -12.09
C ASN A 71 -18.93 -12.52 -13.41
N PHE A 72 -18.85 -11.19 -13.40
CA PHE A 72 -18.87 -10.40 -14.64
C PHE A 72 -17.60 -10.63 -15.47
N ASP A 73 -17.74 -10.48 -16.79
CA ASP A 73 -16.63 -10.54 -17.72
C ASP A 73 -15.59 -9.44 -17.41
N PRO A 74 -14.29 -9.77 -17.30
CA PRO A 74 -13.26 -8.80 -16.92
C PRO A 74 -13.10 -7.64 -17.90
N GLU A 75 -13.41 -7.81 -19.20
CA GLU A 75 -13.38 -6.70 -20.17
C GLU A 75 -14.54 -5.73 -19.98
N SER A 76 -15.64 -6.19 -19.37
CA SER A 76 -16.78 -5.34 -18.99
C SER A 76 -16.56 -4.56 -17.69
N LYS A 77 -15.57 -4.95 -16.87
CA LYS A 77 -15.24 -4.29 -15.60
C LYS A 77 -14.40 -3.03 -15.89
N ARG A 78 -15.06 -1.88 -16.02
CA ARG A 78 -14.36 -0.59 -16.04
C ARG A 78 -13.94 -0.21 -14.62
N THR A 79 -12.66 -0.30 -14.33
CA THR A 79 -12.08 0.30 -13.12
C THR A 79 -11.69 1.74 -13.43
N GLN A 80 -12.27 2.70 -12.70
CA GLN A 80 -11.73 4.05 -12.64
C GLN A 80 -10.86 4.14 -11.39
N GLU A 81 -9.53 4.13 -11.56
CA GLU A 81 -8.63 4.58 -10.50
C GLU A 81 -8.64 6.11 -10.53
N LEU A 82 -9.26 6.74 -9.53
CA LEU A 82 -9.03 8.16 -9.28
C LEU A 82 -7.64 8.29 -8.68
N ASP A 83 -6.79 9.14 -9.28
CA ASP A 83 -5.36 9.28 -9.00
C ASP A 83 -5.02 9.13 -7.52
N ARG A 84 -4.60 7.92 -7.15
CA ARG A 84 -3.89 7.69 -5.91
C ARG A 84 -2.54 8.35 -6.12
N GLU A 85 -2.30 9.51 -5.53
CA GLU A 85 -0.94 10.00 -5.36
C GLU A 85 -0.15 8.87 -4.69
N LYS A 86 0.67 8.19 -5.50
CA LYS A 86 1.48 7.06 -5.08
C LYS A 86 2.56 7.60 -4.16
N ASN A 87 2.23 7.86 -2.90
CA ASN A 87 3.25 7.92 -1.87
C ASN A 87 3.73 6.49 -1.60
N LYS A 88 4.44 5.92 -2.59
CA LYS A 88 5.29 4.76 -2.41
C LYS A 88 6.33 5.21 -1.40
N VAL A 89 6.19 4.76 -0.16
CA VAL A 89 7.29 4.79 0.80
C VAL A 89 8.43 4.00 0.14
N ASN A 90 9.42 4.72 -0.39
CA ASN A 90 10.63 4.18 -0.98
C ASN A 90 11.45 3.53 0.14
N ILE A 91 11.08 2.32 0.53
CA ILE A 91 11.99 1.46 1.27
C ILE A 91 13.00 0.91 0.27
N CYS A 92 14.22 1.47 0.38
CA CYS A 92 15.50 1.00 -0.13
C CYS A 92 15.89 1.32 -1.60
N ALA A 93 16.66 2.41 -1.70
CA ALA A 93 17.97 2.49 -2.37
C ALA A 93 18.11 2.10 -3.86
N VAL A 94 18.27 3.15 -4.67
CA VAL A 94 19.23 3.30 -5.78
C VAL A 94 19.08 2.40 -7.03
N SER A 95 18.87 3.12 -8.14
CA SER A 95 19.06 2.82 -9.57
C SER A 95 17.92 2.16 -10.36
N ASP A 96 17.26 3.05 -11.10
CA ASP A 96 16.87 2.98 -12.51
C ASP A 96 15.97 1.82 -13.00
N GLY A 97 14.77 2.21 -13.45
CA GLY A 97 13.94 1.43 -14.38
C GLY A 97 13.60 0.00 -13.97
N MET A 98 12.71 -0.20 -13.00
CA MET A 98 12.22 -1.54 -12.66
C MET A 98 11.20 -2.04 -13.71
N LYS A 99 11.70 -2.70 -14.76
CA LYS A 99 10.94 -3.70 -15.52
C LYS A 99 10.46 -4.79 -14.56
N THR A 100 9.30 -5.38 -14.80
CA THR A 100 8.80 -6.55 -14.07
C THR A 100 9.83 -7.69 -14.09
N ILE A 101 10.65 -7.77 -13.05
CA ILE A 101 11.69 -8.79 -12.94
C ILE A 101 11.01 -10.10 -12.59
N ASN A 102 11.16 -11.11 -13.45
CA ASN A 102 10.70 -12.48 -13.18
C ASN A 102 11.27 -12.95 -11.83
N LYS A 103 10.47 -13.69 -11.04
CA LYS A 103 10.87 -14.31 -9.77
C LYS A 103 12.25 -14.98 -9.87
N GLN A 104 12.56 -15.66 -10.96
CA GLN A 104 13.85 -16.34 -11.17
C GLN A 104 15.02 -15.36 -11.29
N GLU A 105 14.84 -14.26 -12.02
CA GLU A 105 15.88 -13.25 -12.21
C GLU A 105 16.13 -12.47 -10.91
N LEU A 106 15.09 -12.25 -10.11
CA LEU A 106 15.24 -11.63 -8.79
C LEU A 106 16.05 -12.54 -7.84
N LEU A 107 15.74 -13.84 -7.82
CA LEU A 107 16.48 -14.81 -7.00
C LEU A 107 17.96 -14.86 -7.38
N SER A 108 18.26 -14.91 -8.69
CA SER A 108 19.63 -14.91 -9.20
C SER A 108 20.43 -13.67 -8.77
N ARG A 109 19.80 -12.48 -8.79
CA ARG A 109 20.44 -11.24 -8.32
C ARG A 109 20.73 -11.24 -6.83
N ILE A 110 19.82 -11.79 -6.02
CA ILE A 110 20.01 -11.94 -4.58
C ILE A 110 21.20 -12.87 -4.31
N ASP A 111 21.24 -14.03 -4.96
CA ASP A 111 22.33 -15.01 -4.80
C ASP A 111 23.69 -14.43 -5.21
N ALA A 112 23.76 -13.69 -6.32
CA ALA A 112 24.98 -13.03 -6.77
C ALA A 112 25.50 -11.99 -5.76
N LYS A 113 24.60 -11.21 -5.13
CA LYS A 113 24.97 -10.26 -4.08
C LYS A 113 25.40 -10.98 -2.80
N LEU A 114 24.77 -12.10 -2.47
CA LEU A 114 25.13 -12.91 -1.31
C LEU A 114 26.55 -13.49 -1.45
N ALA A 115 26.93 -13.91 -2.66
CA ALA A 115 28.29 -14.36 -2.97
C ALA A 115 29.34 -13.24 -2.79
N GLN A 116 29.07 -12.03 -3.30
CA GLN A 116 29.95 -10.86 -3.13
C GLN A 116 30.18 -10.52 -1.65
N VAL A 117 29.13 -10.61 -0.83
CA VAL A 117 29.22 -10.36 0.61
C VAL A 117 30.09 -11.43 1.29
N ARG A 118 29.93 -12.71 0.95
CA ARG A 118 30.74 -13.80 1.49
C ARG A 118 32.23 -13.63 1.18
N GLU A 119 32.57 -13.26 -0.05
CA GLU A 119 33.95 -12.98 -0.47
C GLU A 119 34.54 -11.84 0.35
N ARG A 120 33.78 -10.75 0.53
CA ARG A 120 34.24 -9.60 1.32
C ARG A 120 34.46 -9.94 2.79
N ILE A 121 33.60 -10.79 3.38
CA ILE A 121 33.79 -11.32 4.73
C ILE A 121 35.09 -12.12 4.82
N GLN A 122 35.40 -12.95 3.84
CA GLN A 122 36.64 -13.74 3.82
C GLN A 122 37.88 -12.85 3.72
N ILE A 123 37.86 -11.83 2.86
CA ILE A 123 38.95 -10.85 2.74
C ILE A 123 39.19 -10.13 4.07
N LEU A 124 38.11 -9.69 4.72
CA LEU A 124 38.21 -8.99 6.01
C LEU A 124 38.74 -9.92 7.11
N LYS A 125 38.31 -11.18 7.13
CA LYS A 125 38.79 -12.19 8.09
C LYS A 125 40.28 -12.48 7.94
N SER A 126 40.80 -12.50 6.70
CA SER A 126 42.24 -12.64 6.45
C SER A 126 43.05 -11.41 6.83
N LYS A 127 42.44 -10.22 6.81
CA LYS A 127 43.11 -8.95 7.15
C LYS A 127 43.30 -8.76 8.66
N ASP A 128 42.42 -9.35 9.47
CA ASP A 128 42.48 -9.31 10.94
C ASP A 128 43.62 -10.20 11.52
N GLN A 129 44.08 -11.20 10.75
CA GLN A 129 45.19 -12.09 11.16
C GLN A 129 46.59 -11.54 10.84
N GLY A 130 46.68 -10.45 10.05
CA GLY A 130 47.95 -9.91 9.55
C GLY A 130 48.52 -8.69 10.29
N CYS A 131 47.85 -8.15 11.31
CA CYS A 131 48.26 -6.91 11.99
C CYS A 131 48.85 -7.12 13.42
N ASN A 132 49.52 -8.25 13.66
CA ASN A 132 50.23 -8.51 14.93
C ASN A 132 51.72 -8.81 14.74
N GLN A 133 52.40 -8.20 13.79
CA GLN A 133 53.86 -8.10 13.80
C GLN A 133 54.22 -6.79 13.10
N ASP A 134 54.54 -5.75 13.87
CA ASP A 134 55.45 -4.63 13.51
C ASP A 134 55.58 -3.68 14.72
N GLU A 135 56.07 -4.20 15.86
CA GLU A 135 56.66 -3.39 16.94
C GLU A 135 57.87 -4.14 17.52
N SER A 136 59.02 -4.06 16.85
CA SER A 136 60.36 -4.06 17.48
C SER A 136 61.44 -4.06 16.40
N GLY A 137 62.31 -3.06 16.46
CA GLY A 137 63.52 -2.94 15.65
C GLY A 137 63.96 -1.49 15.52
#